data_AF-A0A921LB88-F1
#
_entry.id   AF-A0A921LB88-F1
#
_cell.length_a   1.000
_cell.length_b   1.000
_cell.length_c   1.000
_cell.angle_alpha   90.00
_cell.angle_beta   90.00
_cell.angle_gamma   90.00
#
_symmetry.space_group_name_H-M   'P 1'
#
loop_
_entity.id
_entity.type
_entity.pdbx_description
1 polymer ?
#
loop_
_entity_poly.entity_id
_entity_poly.type
_entity_poly.pdbx_seq_one_letter_code
_entity_poly.pdbx_strand_id
1 'polypeptide(L)'
;MALGLELTGQYNQPSRQTTIDGQEAELTDNERNIRWVIFKPSVILKSPTVWESADHDYRLWFQVEPGLSLACPFRNSLTYEIKEFAGAVSQTVDYRRFPNKDLQWFYWNARASVNFAIGRFILRGGYSLSNLDYYSGRRNITLANGQKFHVPKRELSQGIFLSIGYSFHHF
;
A
#
# COMPACT_ATOMS: atom_id res chain seq x y z
N MET A 1 2.11 -14.75 16.85
CA MET A 1 1.47 -14.16 15.64
C MET A 1 1.34 -12.66 15.85
N ALA A 2 1.31 -11.86 14.79
CA ALA A 2 1.08 -10.43 14.84
C ALA A 2 -0.04 -10.01 13.89
N LEU A 3 -0.74 -8.95 14.26
CA LEU A 3 -1.77 -8.31 13.46
C LEU A 3 -1.40 -6.85 13.28
N GLY A 4 -1.42 -6.37 12.04
CA GLY A 4 -1.17 -4.98 11.70
C GLY A 4 -2.32 -4.39 10.89
N LEU A 5 -2.53 -3.09 11.06
CA LEU A 5 -3.37 -2.28 10.19
C LEU A 5 -2.51 -1.14 9.63
N GLU A 6 -2.55 -0.95 8.32
CA GLU A 6 -1.86 0.13 7.64
C GLU A 6 -2.85 0.97 6.83
N LEU A 7 -2.75 2.28 6.99
CA LEU A 7 -3.47 3.27 6.20
C LEU A 7 -2.44 3.98 5.33
N THR A 8 -2.61 3.88 4.02
CA THR A 8 -1.64 4.43 3.07
C THR A 8 -2.35 5.08 1.89
N GLY A 9 -1.70 6.07 1.29
CA GLY A 9 -2.26 6.88 0.21
C GLY A 9 -1.23 7.10 -0.88
N GLN A 10 -1.65 6.95 -2.14
CA GLN A 10 -0.83 7.33 -3.28
C GLN A 10 -1.33 8.66 -3.83
N TYR A 11 -0.41 9.63 -3.86
CA TYR A 11 -0.64 10.93 -4.47
C TYR A 11 -0.17 10.94 -5.92
N ASN A 12 -0.83 11.76 -6.73
CA ASN A 12 -0.37 12.13 -8.07
C ASN A 12 -0.19 10.94 -9.03
N GLN A 13 -1.28 10.23 -9.32
CA GLN A 13 -1.25 9.11 -10.26
C GLN A 13 -0.93 9.57 -11.70
N PRO A 14 -0.21 8.74 -12.50
CA PRO A 14 0.39 9.17 -13.76
C PRO A 14 -0.59 9.35 -14.94
N SER A 15 -1.74 8.67 -14.95
CA SER A 15 -2.73 8.77 -16.03
C SER A 15 -3.90 9.65 -15.61
N ARG A 16 -3.79 10.97 -15.83
CA ARG A 16 -4.79 11.96 -15.40
C ARG A 16 -5.77 12.39 -16.48
N GLN A 17 -5.30 12.49 -17.72
CA GLN A 17 -6.06 12.95 -18.87
C GLN A 17 -6.15 11.85 -19.93
N THR A 18 -7.31 11.73 -20.54
CA THR A 18 -7.57 10.78 -21.64
C THR A 18 -8.68 11.32 -22.52
N THR A 19 -9.00 10.62 -23.60
CA THR A 19 -10.13 10.96 -24.47
C THR A 19 -11.20 9.90 -24.31
N ILE A 20 -12.43 10.32 -24.00
CA ILE A 20 -13.60 9.46 -23.84
C ILE A 20 -14.64 9.93 -24.84
N ASP A 21 -15.08 9.04 -25.73
CA ASP A 21 -16.07 9.32 -26.78
C ASP A 21 -15.77 10.58 -27.63
N GLY A 22 -14.48 10.85 -27.88
CA GLY A 22 -14.03 11.99 -28.68
C GLY A 22 -13.87 13.31 -27.90
N GLN A 23 -14.19 13.33 -26.61
CA GLN A 23 -14.02 14.50 -25.74
C GLN A 23 -12.87 14.29 -24.76
N GLU A 24 -12.15 15.37 -24.43
CA GLU A 24 -11.12 15.31 -23.39
C GLU A 24 -11.78 15.04 -22.04
N ALA A 25 -11.16 14.17 -21.26
CA ALA A 25 -11.64 13.77 -19.97
C ALA A 25 -10.49 13.80 -18.95
N GLU A 26 -10.77 14.33 -17.77
CA GLU A 26 -9.82 14.41 -16.67
C GLU A 26 -10.36 13.69 -15.43
N LEU A 27 -9.49 13.03 -14.69
CA LEU A 27 -9.87 12.46 -13.40
C LEU A 27 -10.32 13.54 -12.42
N THR A 28 -11.52 13.34 -11.88
CA THR A 28 -12.06 14.12 -10.75
C THR A 28 -11.02 14.21 -9.62
N ASP A 29 -10.94 15.36 -8.94
CA ASP A 29 -9.93 15.59 -7.89
C ASP A 29 -9.92 14.51 -6.80
N ASN A 30 -11.10 13.98 -6.46
CA ASN A 30 -11.27 12.94 -5.45
C ASN A 30 -10.74 11.57 -5.90
N GLU A 31 -10.59 11.32 -7.20
CA GLU A 31 -10.08 10.06 -7.75
C GLU A 31 -8.57 10.12 -8.03
N ARG A 32 -7.95 11.31 -7.97
CA ARG A 32 -6.51 11.52 -8.16
C ARG A 32 -5.65 10.91 -7.06
N ASN A 33 -6.23 10.65 -5.89
CA ASN A 33 -5.54 10.09 -4.73
C ASN A 33 -6.25 8.80 -4.29
N ILE A 34 -5.52 7.69 -4.27
CA ILE A 34 -6.06 6.43 -3.75
C ILE A 34 -5.62 6.26 -2.33
N ARG A 35 -6.58 5.99 -1.44
CA ARG A 35 -6.31 5.53 -0.09
C ARG A 35 -6.58 4.04 0.00
N TRP A 36 -5.79 3.35 0.81
CA TRP A 36 -5.89 1.93 1.06
C TRP A 36 -5.96 1.68 2.57
N VAL A 37 -6.82 0.73 2.94
CA VAL A 37 -6.73 0.06 4.24
C VAL A 37 -6.12 -1.31 3.98
N ILE A 38 -5.04 -1.62 4.69
CA ILE A 38 -4.33 -2.87 4.51
C ILE A 38 -4.26 -3.60 5.83
N PHE A 39 -4.90 -4.75 5.90
CA PHE A 39 -4.78 -5.65 7.03
C PHE A 39 -3.60 -6.60 6.82
N LYS A 40 -2.71 -6.67 7.81
CA LYS A 40 -1.43 -7.40 7.71
C LYS A 40 -1.29 -8.45 8.81
N PRO A 41 -1.94 -9.62 8.68
CA PRO A 41 -1.66 -10.73 9.57
C PRO A 41 -0.28 -11.33 9.24
N SER A 42 0.51 -11.64 10.26
CA SER A 42 1.81 -12.27 10.10
C SER A 42 2.09 -13.31 11.19
N VAL A 43 2.90 -14.29 10.82
CA VAL A 43 3.48 -15.25 11.77
C VAL A 43 4.84 -14.70 12.19
N ILE A 44 5.11 -14.66 13.49
CA ILE A 44 6.41 -14.22 14.00
C ILE A 44 7.22 -15.47 14.30
N LEU A 45 8.39 -15.59 13.67
CA LEU A 45 9.39 -16.58 13.99
C LEU A 45 10.60 -15.86 14.60
N LYS A 46 10.90 -16.18 15.85
CA LYS A 46 11.97 -15.57 16.63
C LYS A 46 13.12 -16.57 16.77
N SER A 47 14.36 -16.14 16.55
CA SER A 47 15.52 -16.94 16.91
C SER A 47 15.66 -17.03 18.43
N PRO A 48 16.42 -18.01 18.95
CA PRO A 48 17.01 -17.89 20.27
C PRO A 48 17.76 -16.56 20.41
N THR A 49 17.89 -16.08 21.65
CA THR A 49 18.73 -14.93 21.95
C THR A 49 20.16 -15.26 21.52
N VAL A 50 20.72 -14.43 20.65
CA VAL A 50 22.07 -14.62 20.09
C VAL A 50 23.11 -14.00 21.00
N TRP A 51 22.73 -12.95 21.72
CA TRP A 51 23.56 -12.31 22.72
C TRP A 51 22.71 -11.71 23.83
N GLU A 52 23.18 -11.85 25.06
CA GLU A 52 22.54 -11.35 26.27
C GLU A 52 23.61 -10.83 27.24
N SER A 53 23.30 -9.74 27.95
CA SER A 53 24.16 -9.25 29.03
C SER A 53 24.06 -10.17 30.25
N ALA A 54 25.11 -10.22 31.07
CA ALA A 54 25.11 -10.97 32.33
C ALA A 54 23.93 -10.59 33.24
N ASP A 55 23.54 -9.31 33.18
CA ASP A 55 22.47 -8.72 33.99
C ASP A 55 21.08 -8.93 33.37
N HIS A 56 21.00 -9.60 32.20
CA HIS A 56 19.78 -9.83 31.40
C HIS A 56 19.07 -8.56 30.90
N ASP A 57 19.65 -7.38 31.14
CA ASP A 57 19.11 -6.09 30.73
C ASP A 57 19.19 -5.83 29.21
N TYR A 58 20.14 -6.47 28.54
CA TYR A 58 20.31 -6.32 27.09
C TYR A 58 20.19 -7.65 26.40
N ARG A 59 19.39 -7.71 25.33
CA ARG A 59 19.19 -8.94 24.54
C ARG A 59 19.13 -8.64 23.05
N LEU A 60 19.77 -9.48 22.26
CA LEU A 60 19.78 -9.39 20.81
C LEU A 60 19.23 -10.69 20.18
N TRP A 61 18.32 -10.55 19.23
CA TRP A 61 17.78 -11.69 18.49
C TRP A 61 17.36 -11.31 17.07
N PHE A 62 17.25 -12.33 16.21
CA PHE A 62 16.73 -12.19 14.87
C PHE A 62 15.26 -12.61 14.81
N GLN A 63 14.52 -11.97 13.92
CA GLN A 63 13.11 -12.24 13.72
C GLN A 63 12.77 -12.21 12.25
N VAL A 64 11.95 -13.15 11.81
CA VAL A 64 11.31 -13.11 10.50
C VAL A 64 9.80 -13.15 10.65
N GLU A 65 9.13 -12.42 9.78
CA GLU A 65 7.68 -12.30 9.77
C GLU A 65 7.12 -12.51 8.36
N PRO A 66 6.92 -13.76 7.93
CA PRO A 66 6.08 -14.03 6.77
C PRO A 66 4.63 -13.65 7.10
N GLY A 67 3.98 -12.96 6.18
CA GLY A 67 2.63 -12.48 6.37
C GLY A 67 1.90 -12.26 5.06
N LEU A 68 0.65 -11.82 5.23
CA LEU A 68 -0.24 -11.46 4.14
C LEU A 68 -0.53 -9.97 4.22
N SER A 69 -0.88 -9.37 3.09
CA SER A 69 -1.48 -8.04 3.05
C SER A 69 -2.82 -8.16 2.34
N LEU A 70 -3.90 -7.92 3.08
CA LEU A 70 -5.26 -7.86 2.54
C LEU A 70 -5.59 -6.39 2.33
N ALA A 71 -5.44 -5.91 1.09
CA ALA A 71 -5.57 -4.51 0.73
C ALA A 71 -6.97 -4.23 0.16
N CYS A 72 -7.70 -3.34 0.81
CA CYS A 72 -8.99 -2.86 0.34
C CYS A 72 -8.88 -1.35 0.03
N PRO A 73 -9.12 -0.92 -1.23
CA PRO A 73 -9.14 0.49 -1.55
C PRO A 73 -10.43 1.12 -1.02
N PHE A 74 -10.36 2.36 -0.54
CA PHE A 74 -11.57 3.09 -0.12
C PHE A 74 -12.55 3.31 -1.28
N ARG A 75 -12.08 3.26 -2.53
CA ARG A 75 -12.90 3.39 -3.74
C ARG A 75 -12.44 2.41 -4.82
N ASN A 76 -13.40 1.70 -5.41
CA ASN A 76 -13.16 0.67 -6.42
C ASN A 76 -13.72 1.05 -7.81
N SER A 77 -13.75 2.35 -8.14
CA SER A 77 -14.24 2.87 -9.42
C SER A 77 -13.56 4.19 -9.76
N LEU A 78 -13.28 4.49 -11.02
CA LEU A 78 -12.77 5.80 -11.47
C LEU A 78 -13.92 6.65 -12.00
N THR A 79 -13.92 7.94 -11.69
CA THR A 79 -14.86 8.92 -12.24
C THR A 79 -14.10 10.01 -12.97
N TYR A 80 -14.44 10.20 -14.24
CA TYR A 80 -13.89 11.23 -15.12
C TYR A 80 -14.88 12.37 -15.29
N GLU A 81 -14.33 13.59 -15.30
CA GLU A 81 -14.99 14.80 -15.76
C GLU A 81 -14.74 14.94 -17.26
N ILE A 82 -15.82 14.95 -18.04
CA ILE A 82 -15.78 15.19 -19.47
C ILE A 82 -15.73 16.70 -19.67
N LYS A 83 -14.70 17.18 -20.37
CA LYS A 83 -14.43 18.59 -20.60
C LYS A 83 -14.75 18.96 -22.04
N GLU A 84 -15.51 20.04 -22.18
CA GLU A 84 -15.72 20.71 -23.47
C GLU A 84 -14.95 22.03 -23.46
N PHE A 85 -14.28 22.32 -24.59
CA PHE A 85 -13.49 23.53 -24.76
C PHE A 85 -14.23 24.54 -25.63
N ALA A 86 -14.56 25.69 -25.05
CA ALA A 86 -15.04 26.86 -25.77
C ALA A 86 -13.91 27.90 -25.84
N GLY A 87 -13.07 27.80 -26.88
CA GLY A 87 -11.87 28.64 -27.00
C GLY A 87 -10.83 28.28 -25.94
N ALA A 88 -10.45 29.24 -25.07
CA ALA A 88 -9.46 29.03 -24.00
C ALA A 88 -10.07 28.53 -22.67
N VAL A 89 -11.39 28.34 -22.60
CA VAL A 89 -12.09 27.97 -21.37
C VAL A 89 -12.55 26.51 -21.47
N SER A 90 -12.11 25.67 -20.53
CA SER A 90 -12.62 24.30 -20.35
C SER A 90 -13.78 24.30 -19.37
N GLN A 91 -14.92 23.72 -19.72
CA GLN A 91 -16.04 23.49 -18.81
C GLN A 91 -16.32 22.00 -18.68
N THR A 92 -16.61 21.54 -17.46
CA THR A 92 -17.05 20.16 -17.21
C THR A 92 -18.52 20.04 -17.60
N VAL A 93 -18.81 19.19 -18.58
CA VAL A 93 -20.15 19.03 -19.16
C VAL A 93 -20.84 17.74 -18.74
N ASP A 94 -20.08 16.72 -18.34
CA ASP A 94 -20.62 15.44 -17.89
C ASP A 94 -19.63 14.66 -17.01
N TYR A 95 -20.12 13.64 -16.31
CA TYR A 95 -19.33 12.74 -15.48
C TYR A 95 -19.51 11.30 -15.91
N ARG A 96 -18.40 10.58 -16.11
CA ARG A 96 -18.45 9.16 -16.46
C ARG A 96 -17.72 8.30 -15.45
N ARG A 97 -18.45 7.31 -14.92
CA ARG A 97 -17.95 6.37 -13.92
C ARG A 97 -17.63 5.01 -14.53
N PHE A 98 -16.42 4.52 -14.25
CA PHE A 98 -15.94 3.20 -14.67
C PHE A 98 -15.70 2.32 -13.44
N PRO A 99 -16.54 1.30 -13.19
CA PRO A 99 -16.33 0.37 -12.08
C PRO A 99 -15.13 -0.54 -12.35
N ASN A 100 -14.42 -0.91 -11.30
CA ASN A 100 -13.42 -1.98 -11.39
C ASN A 100 -14.12 -3.34 -11.45
N LYS A 101 -13.73 -4.18 -12.41
CA LYS A 101 -14.30 -5.51 -12.62
C LYS A 101 -13.65 -6.57 -11.74
N ASP A 102 -12.36 -6.42 -11.42
CA ASP A 102 -11.60 -7.40 -10.64
C ASP A 102 -10.65 -6.68 -9.68
N LEU A 103 -10.98 -6.66 -8.39
CA LEU A 103 -10.09 -6.10 -7.39
C LEU A 103 -9.07 -7.15 -6.93
N GLN A 104 -7.79 -6.88 -7.17
CA GLN A 104 -6.72 -7.64 -6.53
C GLN A 104 -6.54 -7.14 -5.09
N TRP A 105 -7.06 -7.90 -4.13
CA TRP A 105 -7.05 -7.54 -2.71
C TRP A 105 -6.05 -8.34 -1.88
N PHE A 106 -5.47 -9.41 -2.42
CA PHE A 106 -4.61 -10.34 -1.70
C PHE A 106 -3.15 -10.24 -2.15
N TYR A 107 -2.24 -10.11 -1.18
CA TYR A 107 -0.80 -9.99 -1.37
C TYR A 107 -0.04 -10.74 -0.27
N TRP A 108 1.20 -11.11 -0.54
CA TRP A 108 2.13 -11.62 0.48
C TRP A 108 3.09 -10.51 0.90
N ASN A 109 3.56 -10.60 2.14
CA ASN A 109 4.65 -9.80 2.66
C ASN A 109 5.61 -10.66 3.49
N ALA A 110 6.84 -10.20 3.63
CA ALA A 110 7.83 -10.80 4.51
C ALA A 110 8.69 -9.69 5.11
N ARG A 111 9.00 -9.81 6.40
CA ARG A 111 9.96 -8.93 7.09
C ARG A 111 11.05 -9.75 7.73
N ALA A 112 12.27 -9.23 7.73
CA ALA A 112 13.38 -9.74 8.50
C ALA A 112 13.95 -8.60 9.34
N SER A 113 14.20 -8.81 10.62
CA SER A 113 14.76 -7.79 11.51
C SER A 113 15.77 -8.33 12.51
N VAL A 114 16.70 -7.45 12.84
CA VAL A 114 17.53 -7.51 14.03
C VAL A 114 16.81 -6.73 15.12
N ASN A 115 16.70 -7.32 16.30
CA ASN A 115 15.97 -6.75 17.41
C ASN A 115 16.90 -6.68 18.62
N PHE A 116 16.86 -5.56 19.31
CA PHE A 116 17.68 -5.26 20.47
C PHE A 116 16.79 -4.76 21.58
N ALA A 117 16.76 -5.46 22.71
CA ALA A 117 16.07 -5.02 23.91
C ALA A 117 17.03 -4.33 24.86
N ILE A 118 16.56 -3.24 25.47
CA ILE A 118 17.18 -2.52 26.60
C ILE A 118 16.12 -2.44 27.69
N GLY A 119 16.19 -3.33 28.68
CA GLY A 119 15.15 -3.56 29.67
C GLY A 119 13.81 -3.86 28.98
N ARG A 120 12.88 -2.89 29.08
CA ARG A 120 11.51 -2.99 28.51
C ARG A 120 11.39 -2.41 27.11
N PHE A 121 12.38 -1.65 26.63
CA PHE A 121 12.37 -1.09 25.28
C PHE A 121 12.93 -2.09 24.29
N ILE A 122 12.32 -2.16 23.11
CA ILE A 122 12.75 -3.03 22.01
C ILE A 122 12.96 -2.16 20.77
N LEU A 123 14.20 -2.05 20.33
CA LEU A 123 14.56 -1.45 19.06
C LEU A 123 14.60 -2.54 17.98
N ARG A 124 14.02 -2.25 16.83
CA ARG A 124 13.96 -3.18 15.70
C ARG A 124 14.39 -2.47 14.43
N GLY A 125 15.39 -3.01 13.76
CA GLY A 125 15.82 -2.56 12.44
C GLY A 125 15.72 -3.73 11.46
N GLY A 126 15.18 -3.49 10.27
CA GLY A 126 14.95 -4.58 9.35
C GLY A 126 14.63 -4.19 7.93
N TYR A 127 14.41 -5.22 7.13
CA TYR A 127 14.07 -5.13 5.72
C TYR A 127 12.74 -5.84 5.46
N SER A 128 11.99 -5.31 4.51
CA SER A 128 10.65 -5.74 4.16
C SER A 128 10.53 -5.96 2.65
N LEU A 129 9.81 -7.02 2.30
CA LEU A 129 9.51 -7.45 0.94
C LEU A 129 8.01 -7.68 0.84
N SER A 130 7.40 -7.29 -0.28
CA SER A 130 6.01 -7.63 -0.58
C SER A 130 5.76 -7.58 -2.08
N ASN A 131 4.80 -8.35 -2.56
CA ASN A 131 4.28 -8.16 -3.92
C ASN A 131 3.13 -7.15 -3.98
N LEU A 132 2.99 -6.31 -2.94
CA LEU A 132 1.94 -5.30 -2.88
C LEU A 132 2.16 -4.25 -3.97
N ASP A 133 1.20 -4.18 -4.87
CA ASP A 133 1.12 -3.21 -5.94
C ASP A 133 -0.04 -2.24 -5.65
N TYR A 134 0.28 -1.01 -5.24
CA TYR A 134 -0.70 0.03 -4.93
C TYR A 134 -1.56 0.46 -6.14
N TYR A 135 -1.14 0.13 -7.37
CA TYR A 135 -1.84 0.47 -8.60
C TYR A 135 -2.68 -0.68 -9.17
N SER A 136 -2.51 -1.89 -8.64
CA SER A 136 -3.28 -3.09 -9.00
C SER A 136 -4.78 -2.85 -9.13
N GLY A 137 -5.40 -2.20 -8.13
CA GLY A 137 -6.84 -1.96 -8.07
C GLY A 137 -7.39 -1.00 -9.13
N ARG A 138 -6.54 -0.34 -9.93
CA ARG A 138 -6.99 0.50 -11.05
C ARG A 138 -6.75 -0.11 -12.43
N ARG A 139 -5.84 -1.08 -12.56
CA ARG A 139 -5.50 -1.70 -13.87
C ARG A 139 -6.62 -2.54 -14.46
N ASN A 140 -7.57 -2.97 -13.64
CA ASN A 140 -8.73 -3.75 -14.05
C ASN A 140 -9.95 -2.87 -14.38
N ILE A 141 -9.74 -1.55 -14.48
CA ILE A 141 -10.73 -0.60 -14.97
C ILE A 141 -10.55 -0.43 -16.47
N THR A 142 -11.64 -0.66 -17.22
CA THR A 142 -11.70 -0.49 -18.68
C THR A 142 -12.46 0.79 -18.99
N LEU A 143 -11.84 1.67 -19.77
CA LEU A 143 -12.45 2.92 -20.25
C LEU A 143 -13.41 2.63 -21.42
N ALA A 144 -14.19 3.65 -21.82
CA ALA A 144 -15.20 3.51 -22.89
C ALA A 144 -14.59 3.08 -24.24
N ASN A 145 -13.35 3.47 -24.50
CA ASN A 145 -12.58 3.10 -25.70
C ASN A 145 -12.02 1.66 -25.66
N GLY A 146 -12.36 0.85 -24.65
CA GLY A 146 -11.87 -0.51 -24.47
C GLY A 146 -10.45 -0.61 -23.91
N GLN A 147 -9.74 0.51 -23.74
CA GLN A 147 -8.39 0.51 -23.17
C GLN A 147 -8.45 0.36 -21.64
N LYS A 148 -7.48 -0.38 -21.09
CA LYS A 148 -7.28 -0.47 -19.64
C LYS A 148 -6.60 0.79 -19.12
N PHE A 149 -6.97 1.20 -17.92
CA PHE A 149 -6.32 2.32 -17.25
C PHE A 149 -4.83 2.02 -17.02
N HIS A 150 -3.95 2.83 -17.62
CA HIS A 150 -2.51 2.61 -17.58
C HIS A 150 -1.91 3.19 -16.30
N VAL A 151 -1.33 2.32 -15.48
CA VAL A 151 -0.58 2.70 -14.28
C VAL A 151 0.63 1.78 -14.14
N PRO A 152 1.73 2.26 -13.52
CA PRO A 152 2.94 1.47 -13.32
C PRO A 152 2.63 0.14 -12.64
N LYS A 153 3.24 -0.94 -13.14
CA LYS A 153 3.24 -2.24 -12.49
C LYS A 153 4.44 -2.32 -11.56
N ARG A 154 4.22 -2.68 -10.30
CA ARG A 154 5.30 -3.08 -9.38
C ARG A 154 5.07 -4.50 -8.94
N GLU A 155 5.99 -5.39 -9.31
CA GLU A 155 5.90 -6.80 -8.95
C GLU A 155 6.48 -7.09 -7.55
N LEU A 156 7.43 -6.25 -7.11
CA LEU A 156 8.08 -6.38 -5.82
C LEU A 156 8.34 -5.00 -5.21
N SER A 157 7.74 -4.76 -4.04
CA SER A 157 7.95 -3.60 -3.18
C SER A 157 8.91 -3.98 -2.07
N GLN A 158 9.93 -3.14 -1.86
CA GLN A 158 11.02 -3.33 -0.92
C GLN A 158 11.13 -2.13 0.01
N GLY A 159 11.53 -2.32 1.25
CA GLY A 159 11.70 -1.20 2.19
C GLY A 159 12.51 -1.56 3.41
N ILE A 160 13.22 -0.58 3.96
CA ILE A 160 13.89 -0.65 5.25
C ILE A 160 12.96 -0.05 6.30
N PHE A 161 12.92 -0.65 7.49
CA PHE A 161 12.14 -0.12 8.60
C PHE A 161 12.96 -0.04 9.89
N LEU A 162 12.59 0.94 10.71
CA LEU A 162 13.03 1.13 12.08
C LEU A 162 11.79 1.22 12.96
N SER A 163 11.81 0.53 14.10
CA SER A 163 10.70 0.48 15.04
C SER A 163 11.21 0.48 16.47
N ILE A 164 10.47 1.17 17.34
CA ILE A 164 10.62 1.11 18.79
C ILE A 164 9.35 0.49 19.37
N GLY A 165 9.52 -0.41 20.35
CA GLY A 165 8.45 -1.07 21.07
C GLY A 165 8.72 -1.05 22.57
N TYR A 166 7.67 -1.28 23.35
CA TYR A 166 7.73 -1.36 24.81
C TYR A 166 7.04 -2.64 25.30
N SER A 167 7.70 -3.39 26.17
CA SER A 167 7.15 -4.61 26.78
C SER A 167 6.53 -4.31 28.14
N PHE A 168 5.23 -4.59 28.27
CA PHE A 168 4.49 -4.43 29.53
C PHE A 168 4.75 -5.56 30.53
N HIS A 169 5.27 -6.70 30.10
CA HIS A 169 5.70 -7.77 31.02
C HIS A 169 7.22 -7.76 31.21
N HIS A 170 7.65 -7.98 32.45
CA HIS A 170 9.02 -8.38 32.77
C HIS A 170 9.21 -9.79 32.21
N PHE A 171 10.28 -9.98 31.43
CA PHE A 171 10.67 -11.30 30.95
C PHE A 171 11.35 -12.08 32.06
#